data_AF-A0A2P7EAG2-F1
#
_entry.id   AF-A0A2P7EAG2-F1
#
_cell.length_a   1.000
_cell.length_b   1.000
_cell.length_c   1.000
_cell.angle_alpha   90.00
_cell.angle_beta   90.00
_cell.angle_gamma   90.00
#
_symmetry.space_group_name_H-M   'P 1'
#
loop_
_entity.id
_entity.type
_entity.pdbx_description
1 polymer ?
#
loop_
_entity_poly.entity_id
_entity_poly.type
_entity_poly.pdbx_seq_one_letter_code
_entity_poly.pdbx_strand_id
1 'polypeptide(L)'
;HVLTGFSTDGPGELGLQAFNLAQNRSPLAVMLIFGGMLSTLQNDKPLEPLLHALSRGFELGLTANCVISYRLEDHWERPLSEWRQELKLN
;
A
#
# COMPACT_ATOMS: atom_id res chain seq x y z
N HIS A 1 -4.98 -1.96 -4.12
CA HIS A 1 -5.74 -2.95 -3.33
C HIS A 1 -5.59 -4.36 -3.87
N VAL A 2 -6.12 -4.70 -5.05
CA VAL A 2 -6.12 -6.11 -5.55
C VAL A 2 -4.70 -6.70 -5.65
N LEU A 3 -3.79 -6.01 -6.33
CA LEU A 3 -2.39 -6.46 -6.47
C LEU A 3 -1.68 -6.58 -5.12
N THR A 4 -1.75 -5.54 -4.30
CA THR A 4 -1.02 -5.42 -3.04
C THR A 4 -1.66 -6.17 -1.86
N GLY A 5 -2.91 -6.59 -1.98
CA GLY A 5 -3.65 -7.29 -0.92
C GLY A 5 -3.99 -6.41 0.30
N PHE A 6 -4.02 -5.08 0.14
CA PHE A 6 -4.58 -4.18 1.16
C PHE A 6 -6.10 -4.08 1.01
N SER A 7 -6.81 -4.19 2.13
CA SER A 7 -8.23 -3.93 2.27
C SER A 7 -8.57 -2.45 2.04
N THR A 8 -9.87 -2.14 1.98
CA THR A 8 -10.40 -0.78 1.81
C THR A 8 -10.89 -0.16 3.13
N ASP A 9 -10.41 -0.68 4.27
CA ASP A 9 -10.63 -0.12 5.59
C ASP A 9 -9.54 0.93 5.93
N GLY A 10 -9.72 1.68 7.01
CA GLY A 10 -8.81 2.77 7.38
C GLY A 10 -7.32 2.36 7.41
N PRO A 11 -6.94 1.30 8.15
CA PRO A 11 -5.57 0.78 8.15
C PRO A 11 -5.12 0.28 6.78
N GLY A 12 -5.96 -0.45 6.04
CA GLY A 12 -5.63 -0.95 4.71
C GLY A 12 -5.33 0.16 3.71
N GLU A 13 -6.14 1.23 3.71
CA GLU A 13 -5.92 2.41 2.88
C GLU A 13 -4.57 3.07 3.19
N LEU A 14 -4.26 3.25 4.47
CA LEU A 14 -2.99 3.90 4.88
C LEU A 14 -1.78 3.00 4.58
N GLY A 15 -1.91 1.68 4.67
CA GLY A 15 -0.91 0.74 4.18
C GLY A 15 -0.66 0.88 2.68
N LEU A 16 -1.71 1.08 1.88
CA LEU A 16 -1.55 1.35 0.44
C LEU A 16 -0.89 2.72 0.18
N GLN A 17 -1.14 3.72 1.02
CA GLN A 17 -0.43 5.00 0.91
C GLN A 17 1.06 4.86 1.24
N ALA A 18 1.43 4.07 2.25
CA ALA A 18 2.84 3.75 2.53
C ALA A 18 3.52 3.07 1.33
N PHE A 19 2.84 2.12 0.69
CA PHE A 19 3.32 1.50 -0.55
C PHE A 19 3.53 2.53 -1.67
N ASN A 20 2.56 3.42 -1.88
CA ASN A 20 2.67 4.49 -2.89
C ASN A 20 3.78 5.48 -2.58
N LEU A 21 4.03 5.79 -1.29
CA LEU A 21 5.13 6.64 -0.90
C LEU A 21 6.48 5.99 -1.25
N ALA A 22 6.65 4.70 -0.93
CA ALA A 22 7.86 3.96 -1.22
C ALA A 22 8.15 3.86 -2.73
N GLN A 23 7.13 3.57 -3.53
CA GLN A 23 7.27 3.35 -4.98
C GLN A 23 7.37 4.65 -5.78
N ASN A 24 6.48 5.60 -5.48
CA ASN A 24 6.24 6.76 -6.34
C ASN A 24 6.69 8.09 -5.71
N ARG A 25 7.18 8.07 -4.47
CA ARG A 25 7.51 9.28 -3.69
C ARG A 25 6.36 10.29 -3.65
N SER A 26 5.12 9.79 -3.56
CA SER A 26 3.89 10.59 -3.63
C SER A 26 3.79 11.59 -2.47
N PRO A 27 3.73 12.91 -2.72
CA PRO A 27 3.52 13.90 -1.65
C PRO A 27 2.16 13.75 -0.96
N LEU A 28 1.13 13.34 -1.71
CA LEU A 28 -0.20 13.11 -1.15
C LEU A 28 -0.19 11.95 -0.14
N ALA A 29 0.58 10.88 -0.43
CA ALA A 29 0.71 9.77 0.49
C ALA A 29 1.29 10.22 1.85
N VAL A 30 2.27 11.14 1.85
CA VAL A 30 2.82 11.73 3.10
C VAL A 30 1.72 12.40 3.91
N MET A 31 0.93 13.26 3.26
CA MET A 31 -0.16 13.99 3.92
C MET A 31 -1.22 13.05 4.49
N LEU A 32 -1.60 12.00 3.74
CA LEU A 32 -2.60 11.03 4.17
C LEU A 32 -2.10 10.16 5.33
N ILE A 33 -0.86 9.71 5.31
CA ILE A 33 -0.24 8.96 6.42
C ILE A 33 -0.21 9.82 7.69
N PHE A 34 0.25 11.07 7.58
CA PHE A 34 0.25 12.01 8.69
C PHE A 34 -1.17 12.24 9.26
N GLY A 35 -2.13 12.59 8.40
CA GLY A 35 -3.51 12.86 8.82
C GLY A 35 -4.19 11.63 9.43
N GLY A 36 -3.93 10.45 8.88
CA GLY A 36 -4.44 9.17 9.40
C GLY A 36 -3.91 8.83 10.79
N MET A 37 -2.61 8.99 11.02
CA MET A 37 -2.00 8.78 12.34
C MET A 37 -2.51 9.80 13.36
N LEU A 38 -2.56 11.09 12.98
CA LEU A 38 -3.06 12.15 13.86
C LEU A 38 -4.52 11.92 14.26
N SER A 39 -5.37 11.59 13.29
CA SER A 39 -6.78 11.27 13.53
C SER A 39 -6.95 10.05 14.44
N THR A 40 -6.12 9.01 14.27
CA THR A 40 -6.17 7.80 15.12
C THR A 40 -5.87 8.15 16.58
N LEU A 41 -4.86 8.99 16.81
CA LEU A 41 -4.52 9.47 18.15
C LEU A 41 -5.62 10.37 18.75
N GLN A 42 -6.15 11.32 17.97
CA GLN A 42 -7.18 12.24 18.45
C GLN A 42 -8.50 11.55 18.83
N ASN A 43 -8.79 10.42 18.19
CA ASN A 43 -10.00 9.63 18.46
C ASN A 43 -9.76 8.48 19.45
N ASP A 44 -8.60 8.44 20.13
CA ASP A 44 -8.22 7.39 21.09
C ASP A 44 -8.39 5.96 20.53
N LYS A 45 -8.10 5.80 19.23
CA LYS A 45 -8.19 4.51 18.54
C LYS A 45 -6.86 3.76 18.67
N PRO A 46 -6.88 2.41 18.65
CA PRO A 46 -5.66 1.62 18.70
C PRO A 46 -4.78 1.94 17.48
N LEU A 47 -3.54 2.35 17.75
CA LEU A 47 -2.58 2.73 16.72
C LEU A 47 -1.87 1.52 16.10
N GLU A 48 -1.79 0.40 16.83
CA GLU A 48 -1.08 -0.82 16.42
C GLU A 48 -1.50 -1.35 15.03
N PRO A 49 -2.80 -1.52 14.70
CA PRO A 49 -3.20 -1.99 13.37
C PRO A 49 -2.74 -1.07 12.24
N LEU A 50 -2.75 0.24 12.49
CA LEU A 50 -2.28 1.23 11.53
C LEU A 50 -0.77 1.13 11.31
N LEU A 51 0.01 1.01 12.38
CA LEU A 51 1.47 0.88 12.29
C LEU A 51 1.88 -0.40 11.56
N HIS A 52 1.20 -1.54 11.82
CA HIS A 52 1.44 -2.77 11.07
C HIS A 52 1.14 -2.62 9.58
N ALA A 53 0.02 -1.97 9.24
CA ALA A 53 -0.34 -1.73 7.84
C ALA A 53 0.68 -0.81 7.14
N LEU A 54 1.14 0.26 7.80
CA LEU A 54 2.17 1.16 7.30
C LEU A 54 3.50 0.42 7.09
N SER A 55 3.95 -0.33 8.10
CA SER A 55 5.18 -1.14 8.04
C SER A 55 5.15 -2.09 6.85
N ARG A 56 4.07 -2.87 6.71
CA ARG A 56 3.87 -3.79 5.59
C ARG A 56 3.87 -3.05 4.25
N GLY A 57 3.22 -1.88 4.18
CA GLY A 57 3.15 -1.06 2.98
C GLY A 57 4.53 -0.56 2.51
N PHE A 58 5.33 -0.05 3.45
CA PHE A 58 6.70 0.38 3.16
C PHE A 58 7.59 -0.79 2.74
N GLU A 59 7.57 -1.89 3.49
CA GLU A 59 8.36 -3.08 3.17
C GLU A 59 8.04 -3.59 1.77
N LEU A 60 6.75 -3.81 1.48
CA LEU A 60 6.28 -4.25 0.17
C LEU A 60 6.67 -3.26 -0.94
N GLY A 61 6.55 -1.96 -0.69
CA GLY A 61 6.87 -0.93 -1.69
C GLY A 61 8.37 -0.76 -1.94
N LEU A 62 9.24 -1.15 -1.01
CA LEU A 62 10.69 -1.12 -1.19
C LEU A 62 11.22 -2.39 -1.87
N THR A 63 10.54 -3.52 -1.71
CA THR A 63 10.95 -4.81 -2.28
C THR A 63 10.34 -5.10 -3.66
N ALA A 64 9.15 -4.56 -3.93
CA ALA A 64 8.43 -4.77 -5.18
C ALA A 64 9.07 -4.04 -6.37
N ASN A 65 8.91 -4.62 -7.56
CA ASN A 65 9.17 -3.89 -8.80
C ASN A 65 8.17 -2.74 -8.96
N CYS A 66 8.59 -1.68 -9.67
CA CYS A 66 7.77 -0.47 -9.85
C CYS A 66 6.44 -0.80 -10.55
N VAL A 67 5.32 -0.85 -9.83
CA VAL A 67 4.06 -1.38 -10.40
C VAL A 67 3.55 -0.50 -11.55
N ILE A 68 3.71 0.82 -11.46
CA ILE A 68 3.25 1.76 -12.49
C ILE A 68 4.01 1.65 -13.82
N SER A 69 5.14 0.92 -13.85
CA SER A 69 5.86 0.68 -15.11
C SER A 69 5.27 -0.45 -15.96
N TYR A 70 4.21 -1.12 -15.50
CA TYR A 70 3.59 -2.26 -16.20
C TYR A 70 2.24 -1.88 -16.79
N ARG A 71 2.00 -2.33 -18.04
CA ARG A 71 0.73 -2.18 -18.75
C ARG A 71 -0.23 -3.30 -18.35
N LEU A 72 -0.83 -3.15 -17.17
CA LEU A 72 -1.76 -4.14 -16.60
C LEU A 72 -2.96 -4.39 -17.54
N GLU A 73 -3.35 -3.37 -18.29
CA GLU A 73 -4.51 -3.41 -19.19
C GLU A 73 -4.37 -4.41 -20.34
N ASP A 74 -3.14 -4.78 -20.71
CA ASP A 74 -2.88 -5.73 -21.80
C ASP A 74 -2.99 -7.19 -21.34
N HIS A 75 -3.09 -7.45 -20.03
CA HIS A 75 -3.01 -8.80 -19.46
C HIS A 75 -4.03 -9.07 -18.34
N TRP A 76 -5.28 -8.65 -18.52
CA TRP A 76 -6.37 -8.88 -17.55
C TRP A 76 -6.69 -10.36 -17.31
N GLU A 77 -6.51 -11.22 -18.31
CA GLU A 77 -6.77 -12.68 -18.18
C GLU A 77 -5.72 -13.40 -17.33
N ARG A 78 -4.59 -12.73 -17.06
CA ARG A 78 -3.49 -13.32 -16.31
C ARG A 78 -3.88 -13.53 -14.85
N PRO A 79 -3.55 -14.70 -14.25
CA PRO A 79 -3.80 -14.93 -12.83
C PRO A 79 -3.11 -13.89 -11.93
N LEU A 80 -3.83 -13.43 -10.90
CA LEU A 80 -3.31 -12.47 -9.93
C LEU A 80 -2.03 -12.97 -9.23
N SER A 81 -1.90 -14.28 -9.01
CA SER A 81 -0.72 -14.89 -8.41
C SER A 81 0.54 -14.69 -9.25
N GLU A 82 0.43 -14.76 -10.57
CA GLU A 82 1.57 -14.53 -11.46
C GLU A 82 1.99 -13.06 -11.44
N TRP A 83 1.03 -12.14 -11.42
CA TRP A 83 1.32 -10.72 -11.26
C TRP A 83 2.06 -10.43 -9.95
N ARG A 84 1.60 -11.01 -8.84
CA ARG A 84 2.27 -10.82 -7.55
C ARG A 84 3.68 -11.40 -7.55
N GLN A 85 3.88 -12.56 -8.16
CA GLN A 85 5.21 -13.16 -8.28
C GLN A 85 6.15 -12.30 -9.12
N GLU A 86 5.72 -11.84 -10.29
CA GLU A 86 6.55 -11.02 -11.18
C GLU A 86 6.90 -9.67 -10.56
N LEU A 87 5.91 -9.03 -9.91
CA LEU A 87 6.09 -7.73 -9.28
C LEU A 87 6.75 -7.83 -7.89
N LYS A 88 7.06 -9.04 -7.41
CA LYS A 88 7.60 -9.30 -6.07
C LYS A 88 6.71 -8.73 -4.95
N LEU A 89 5.40 -8.95 -5.07
CA LEU A 89 4.37 -8.53 -4.12
C LEU A 89 3.97 -9.64 -3.12
N ASN A 90 4.85 -10.61 -2.89
CA ASN A 90 4.59 -11.80 -2.06
C ASN A 90 5.06 -11.58 -0.61
#